data_AF-W7V030-F1
#
_entry.id   AF-W7V030-F1
#
_cell.length_a   1.000
_cell.length_b   1.000
_cell.length_c   1.000
_cell.angle_alpha   90.00
_cell.angle_beta   90.00
_cell.angle_gamma   90.00
#
_symmetry.space_group_name_H-M   'P 1'
#
loop_
_entity.id
_entity.type
_entity.pdbx_description
1 polymer ?
#
loop_
_entity_poly.entity_id
_entity_poly.type
_entity_poly.pdbx_seq_one_letter_code
_entity_poly.pdbx_strand_id
1 'polypeptide(L)'
;MYNFYYDESEHSRIINLSTITGETYYDNFLVAIVGWKSDKEAEIKQKYLAFEEKYAERKKKGELKSDTFKSNQFKCGFASFNKQNIELLDELLEIIDNNIYIYFCIESKLEFIILQLFKDYHNNFFVDMDAIKYSIVKTVLTYHPDCVLQNIYSLPEVFVESLILFFKERIELNKRNPVLKASENEALSNILMVLQDVKPPQTLSWDYHIPFVGFDYYLKSKKINDYTLTIDKEGKEGEQSKTLLAAIEVGLMNCGELNSKNHFGLRIADMLAGIVGKLMKSLFHSLHNDSNNSVVSKTLLDKTWFKLNEKQLCLYKRLYHILLEINNDWYKIYAGNYSDDLICLLALLDYMNHFKSADEIQKDFDMHPEYCNACMCSRLEEHFNRIHNKLPVEPVVPETDEYFRDNKGAKIYFDVNKQPELVINEGHTKYLVLSVGFDKDCNPLATIASEPENKCFRLPEQLSEWAMTVIGMAKLGQNLFPSEVVFSRIKGRYYVDIL
;
A
#
# COMPACT_ATOMS: atom_id res chain seq x y z
N MET A 1 -10.77 -17.71 -20.38
CA MET A 1 -9.33 -17.47 -20.22
C MET A 1 -9.00 -15.99 -20.26
N TYR A 2 -8.19 -15.53 -19.30
CA TYR A 2 -7.59 -14.20 -19.24
C TYR A 2 -6.08 -14.29 -19.46
N ASN A 3 -5.49 -13.27 -20.07
CA ASN A 3 -4.04 -13.19 -20.30
C ASN A 3 -3.50 -11.98 -19.55
N PHE A 4 -2.57 -12.20 -18.61
CA PHE A 4 -1.92 -11.17 -17.81
C PHE A 4 -0.43 -11.05 -18.12
N TYR A 5 0.08 -9.83 -17.98
CA TYR A 5 1.45 -9.43 -18.33
C TYR A 5 2.03 -8.57 -17.21
N TYR A 6 3.20 -8.96 -16.70
CA TYR A 6 3.89 -8.32 -15.59
C TYR A 6 5.15 -7.61 -16.08
N ASP A 7 5.35 -6.38 -15.62
CA ASP A 7 6.65 -5.69 -15.65
C ASP A 7 6.82 -4.83 -14.39
N GLU A 8 8.04 -4.41 -14.11
CA GLU A 8 8.44 -3.71 -12.89
C GLU A 8 9.28 -2.47 -13.17
N SER A 9 9.32 -1.56 -12.20
CA SER A 9 10.07 -0.30 -12.29
C SER A 9 10.74 0.04 -10.96
N GLU A 10 11.78 0.87 -11.04
CA GLU A 10 12.59 1.30 -9.89
C GLU A 10 13.23 0.13 -9.13
N HIS A 11 13.48 -0.98 -9.83
CA HIS A 11 14.23 -2.11 -9.31
C HIS A 11 15.71 -1.77 -9.16
N SER A 12 16.25 -1.94 -7.95
CA SER A 12 17.67 -1.74 -7.65
C SER A 12 18.35 -3.11 -7.55
N ARG A 13 18.73 -3.69 -8.69
CA ARG A 13 19.31 -5.05 -8.79
C ARG A 13 20.54 -5.29 -7.92
N ILE A 14 21.31 -4.24 -7.67
CA ILE A 14 22.43 -4.23 -6.72
C ILE A 14 22.26 -2.96 -5.89
N ILE A 15 21.76 -3.09 -4.67
CA ILE A 15 21.71 -1.97 -3.73
C ILE A 15 23.10 -1.85 -3.10
N ASN A 16 23.97 -1.10 -3.77
CA ASN A 16 25.28 -0.73 -3.26
C ASN A 16 25.28 0.73 -2.81
N LEU A 17 26.34 1.13 -2.10
CA LEU A 17 26.53 2.49 -1.59
C LEU A 17 26.20 3.57 -2.64
N SER A 18 26.73 3.44 -3.86
CA SER A 18 26.51 4.41 -4.94
C SER A 18 25.07 4.53 -5.42
N THR A 19 24.27 3.47 -5.25
CA THR A 19 22.86 3.46 -5.66
C THR A 19 21.97 4.16 -4.63
N ILE A 20 22.28 4.00 -3.34
CA ILE A 20 21.47 4.54 -2.23
C ILE A 20 21.81 6.02 -1.97
N THR A 21 23.09 6.40 -2.10
CA THR A 21 23.52 7.80 -1.94
C THR A 21 23.37 8.60 -3.23
N GLY A 22 22.85 7.99 -4.30
CA GLY A 22 22.61 8.70 -5.54
C GLY A 22 21.48 9.71 -5.36
N GLU A 23 21.64 10.92 -5.90
CA GLU A 23 20.58 11.96 -5.93
C GLU A 23 19.27 11.49 -6.60
N THR A 24 19.34 10.36 -7.32
CA THR A 24 18.21 9.72 -8.02
C THR A 24 17.72 8.45 -7.34
N TYR A 25 18.17 8.15 -6.12
CA TYR A 25 17.64 7.02 -5.35
C TYR A 25 16.15 7.19 -5.12
N TYR A 26 15.41 6.09 -5.27
CA TYR A 26 14.00 6.03 -4.96
C TYR A 26 13.69 4.73 -4.26
N ASP A 27 13.00 4.86 -3.13
CA ASP A 27 12.82 3.76 -2.19
C ASP A 27 11.81 2.72 -2.68
N ASN A 28 10.74 3.15 -3.35
CA ASN A 28 9.69 2.23 -3.72
C ASN A 28 10.07 1.38 -4.93
N PHE A 29 9.77 0.09 -4.83
CA PHE A 29 9.69 -0.88 -5.92
C PHE A 29 8.25 -0.91 -6.45
N LEU A 30 8.09 -0.87 -7.78
CA LEU A 30 6.78 -0.83 -8.41
C LEU A 30 6.59 -1.98 -9.38
N VAL A 31 5.42 -2.59 -9.34
CA VAL A 31 4.96 -3.60 -10.30
C VAL A 31 3.69 -3.10 -10.96
N ALA A 32 3.57 -3.33 -12.26
CA ALA A 32 2.30 -3.28 -12.96
C ALA A 32 2.00 -4.65 -13.59
N ILE A 33 0.78 -5.13 -13.37
CA ILE A 33 0.22 -6.27 -14.10
C ILE A 33 -0.98 -5.78 -14.90
N VAL A 34 -0.97 -5.98 -16.20
CA VAL A 34 -2.11 -5.69 -17.08
C VAL A 34 -2.65 -6.98 -17.68
N GLY A 35 -3.95 -7.07 -17.88
CA GLY A 35 -4.52 -8.23 -18.56
C GLY A 35 -5.90 -8.00 -19.13
N TRP A 36 -6.35 -8.97 -19.91
CA TRP A 36 -7.63 -8.91 -20.61
C TRP A 36 -8.14 -10.32 -20.90
N LYS A 37 -9.40 -10.44 -21.27
CA LYS A 37 -9.95 -11.69 -21.81
C LYS A 37 -9.34 -11.97 -23.19
N SER A 38 -9.07 -13.23 -23.50
CA SER A 38 -8.41 -13.62 -24.75
C SER A 38 -9.17 -13.18 -26.02
N ASP A 39 -10.49 -13.02 -25.96
CA ASP A 39 -11.31 -12.50 -27.07
C ASP A 39 -11.08 -11.01 -27.38
N LYS A 40 -10.52 -10.25 -26.42
CA LYS A 40 -10.15 -8.83 -26.59
C LYS A 40 -8.74 -8.60 -27.09
N GLU A 41 -7.91 -9.63 -27.11
CA GLU A 41 -6.48 -9.50 -27.42
C GLU A 41 -6.22 -8.92 -28.81
N ALA A 42 -6.97 -9.36 -29.83
CA ALA A 42 -6.77 -8.88 -31.19
C ALA A 42 -7.05 -7.37 -31.33
N GLU A 43 -8.09 -6.87 -30.67
CA GLU A 43 -8.47 -5.46 -30.66
C GLU A 43 -7.40 -4.62 -29.94
N ILE A 44 -7.00 -5.03 -28.74
CA ILE A 44 -5.99 -4.31 -27.93
C ILE A 44 -4.64 -4.32 -28.67
N LYS A 45 -4.24 -5.46 -29.23
CA LYS A 45 -3.02 -5.60 -30.04
C LYS A 45 -3.03 -4.64 -31.22
N GLN A 46 -4.15 -4.55 -31.94
CA GLN A 46 -4.27 -3.64 -33.08
C GLN A 46 -4.10 -2.17 -32.65
N LYS A 47 -4.80 -1.74 -31.59
CA LYS A 47 -4.69 -0.37 -31.04
C LYS A 47 -3.24 -0.06 -30.64
N TYR A 48 -2.61 -0.96 -29.87
CA TYR A 48 -1.27 -0.75 -29.36
C TYR A 48 -0.18 -0.77 -30.45
N LEU A 49 -0.26 -1.69 -31.42
CA LEU A 49 0.71 -1.72 -32.51
C LEU A 49 0.58 -0.50 -33.43
N ALA A 50 -0.63 0.02 -33.65
CA ALA A 50 -0.83 1.27 -34.38
C ALA A 50 -0.19 2.47 -33.65
N PHE A 51 -0.34 2.52 -32.33
CA PHE A 51 0.35 3.48 -31.48
C PHE A 51 1.89 3.33 -31.56
N GLU A 52 2.43 2.12 -31.42
CA GLU A 52 3.88 1.89 -31.53
C GLU A 52 4.45 2.24 -32.90
N GLU A 53 3.68 2.05 -33.97
CA GLU A 53 4.09 2.41 -35.34
C GLU A 53 4.12 3.92 -35.52
N LYS A 54 3.12 4.63 -34.98
CA LYS A 54 3.07 6.10 -35.01
C LYS A 54 4.28 6.75 -34.33
N TYR A 55 4.80 6.13 -33.28
CA TYR A 55 5.95 6.61 -32.51
C TYR A 55 7.20 5.75 -32.71
N ALA A 56 7.34 5.12 -33.88
CA ALA A 56 8.44 4.22 -34.17
C ALA A 56 9.82 4.87 -34.04
N GLU A 57 9.93 6.17 -34.29
CA GLU A 57 11.17 6.95 -34.14
C GLU A 57 11.66 7.06 -32.69
N ARG A 58 10.78 6.79 -31.72
CA ARG A 58 11.10 6.79 -30.28
C ARG A 58 11.48 5.41 -29.76
N LYS A 59 11.42 4.37 -30.58
CA LYS A 59 11.80 3.01 -30.19
C LYS A 59 13.29 2.95 -29.89
N LYS A 60 13.66 2.22 -28.83
CA LYS A 60 15.05 1.87 -28.52
C LYS A 60 15.19 0.36 -28.58
N LYS A 61 16.22 -0.12 -29.28
CA LYS A 61 16.48 -1.56 -29.48
C LYS A 61 15.27 -2.33 -30.03
N GLY A 62 14.40 -1.66 -30.78
CA GLY A 62 13.21 -2.23 -31.42
C GLY A 62 11.91 -2.09 -30.62
N GLU A 63 11.93 -1.51 -29.43
CA GLU A 63 10.77 -1.45 -28.51
C GLU A 63 10.43 -0.02 -28.12
N LEU A 64 9.15 0.26 -27.94
CA LEU A 64 8.68 1.48 -27.31
C LEU A 64 8.36 1.17 -25.84
N LYS A 65 9.25 1.57 -24.93
CA LYS A 65 9.14 1.36 -23.48
C LYS A 65 9.07 2.68 -22.72
N SER A 66 8.78 2.62 -21.43
CA SER A 66 8.62 3.76 -20.53
C SER A 66 9.85 4.65 -20.44
N ASP A 67 11.03 4.16 -20.82
CA ASP A 67 12.29 4.89 -20.90
C ASP A 67 12.33 5.92 -22.04
N THR A 68 11.31 5.93 -22.90
CA THR A 68 11.01 7.03 -23.83
C THR A 68 10.66 8.32 -23.08
N PHE A 69 10.04 8.20 -21.90
CA PHE A 69 9.83 9.31 -20.98
C PHE A 69 10.98 9.40 -19.99
N LYS A 70 11.78 10.47 -20.07
CA LYS A 70 12.93 10.66 -19.18
C LYS A 70 12.47 11.22 -17.84
N SER A 71 13.11 10.82 -16.74
CA SER A 71 12.72 11.26 -15.39
C SER A 71 12.72 12.79 -15.21
N ASN A 72 13.67 13.50 -15.84
CA ASN A 72 13.71 14.96 -15.79
C ASN A 72 12.50 15.65 -16.46
N GLN A 73 11.76 14.95 -17.32
CA GLN A 73 10.54 15.46 -17.94
C GLN A 73 9.34 15.41 -16.99
N PHE A 74 9.46 14.75 -15.83
CA PHE A 74 8.43 14.71 -14.80
C PHE A 74 8.67 15.72 -13.67
N LYS A 75 9.70 16.57 -13.73
CA LYS A 75 10.16 17.43 -12.62
C LYS A 75 9.02 18.12 -11.84
N CYS A 76 8.02 18.65 -12.54
CA CYS A 76 6.80 19.21 -11.96
C CYS A 76 5.55 18.46 -12.45
N GLY A 77 5.60 17.13 -12.40
CA GLY A 77 4.60 16.24 -12.98
C GLY A 77 4.37 16.49 -14.47
N PHE A 78 3.11 16.42 -14.90
CA PHE A 78 2.75 16.65 -16.30
C PHE A 78 2.88 18.11 -16.74
N ALA A 79 3.00 19.07 -15.80
CA ALA A 79 3.28 20.46 -16.15
C ALA A 79 4.62 20.63 -16.89
N SER A 80 5.57 19.72 -16.67
CA SER A 80 6.88 19.72 -17.33
C SER A 80 6.88 19.08 -18.72
N PHE A 81 5.76 18.48 -19.16
CA PHE A 81 5.71 17.80 -20.45
C PHE A 81 5.68 18.79 -21.62
N ASN A 82 6.43 18.47 -22.67
CA ASN A 82 6.31 19.15 -23.96
C ASN A 82 5.13 18.59 -24.77
N LYS A 83 4.76 19.27 -25.87
CA LYS A 83 3.63 18.87 -26.73
C LYS A 83 3.70 17.41 -27.18
N GLN A 84 4.88 16.93 -27.59
CA GLN A 84 5.03 15.57 -28.11
C GLN A 84 4.84 14.51 -27.01
N ASN A 85 5.32 14.78 -25.79
CA ASN A 85 5.12 13.87 -24.65
C ASN A 85 3.69 13.87 -24.16
N ILE A 86 3.00 15.02 -24.24
CA ILE A 86 1.56 15.11 -23.95
C ILE A 86 0.80 14.21 -24.92
N GLU A 87 1.04 14.36 -26.23
CA GLU A 87 0.37 13.56 -27.27
C GLU A 87 0.68 12.06 -27.12
N LEU A 88 1.95 11.70 -26.91
CA LEU A 88 2.36 10.31 -26.71
C LEU A 88 1.68 9.68 -25.49
N LEU A 89 1.63 10.39 -24.35
CA LEU A 89 1.01 9.84 -23.14
C LEU A 89 -0.52 9.79 -23.27
N ASP A 90 -1.15 10.81 -23.84
CA ASP A 90 -2.60 10.85 -24.01
C ASP A 90 -3.09 9.66 -24.84
N GLU A 91 -2.44 9.39 -25.97
CA GLU A 91 -2.77 8.28 -26.86
C GLU A 91 -2.46 6.91 -26.25
N LEU A 92 -1.39 6.81 -25.44
CA LEU A 92 -1.10 5.59 -24.68
C LEU A 92 -2.21 5.30 -23.66
N LEU A 93 -2.62 6.30 -22.87
CA LEU A 93 -3.65 6.14 -21.86
C LEU A 93 -5.02 5.89 -22.49
N GLU A 94 -5.29 6.38 -23.70
CA GLU A 94 -6.53 6.13 -24.44
C GLU A 94 -6.71 4.66 -24.89
N ILE A 95 -5.62 3.89 -25.03
CA ILE A 95 -5.69 2.45 -25.31
C ILE A 95 -6.30 1.68 -24.13
N ILE A 96 -6.18 2.23 -22.92
CA ILE A 96 -6.60 1.59 -21.69
C ILE A 96 -8.07 1.91 -21.43
N ASP A 97 -8.92 0.90 -21.61
CA ASP A 97 -10.37 0.97 -21.35
C ASP A 97 -10.82 -0.11 -20.34
N ASN A 98 -12.12 -0.21 -20.12
CA ASN A 98 -12.72 -1.16 -19.17
C ASN A 98 -12.44 -2.64 -19.50
N ASN A 99 -11.94 -2.97 -20.70
CA ASN A 99 -11.55 -4.33 -21.06
C ASN A 99 -10.14 -4.71 -20.55
N ILE A 100 -9.35 -3.73 -20.10
CA ILE A 100 -8.00 -3.94 -19.58
C ILE A 100 -8.01 -3.90 -18.05
N TYR A 101 -7.81 -5.06 -17.44
CA TYR A 101 -7.58 -5.23 -16.01
C TYR A 101 -6.19 -4.73 -15.66
N ILE A 102 -6.09 -4.02 -14.54
CA ILE A 102 -4.86 -3.39 -14.09
C ILE A 102 -4.70 -3.71 -12.62
N TYR A 103 -3.49 -4.08 -12.25
CA TYR A 103 -3.06 -4.30 -10.89
C TYR A 103 -1.71 -3.62 -10.69
N PHE A 104 -1.51 -2.99 -9.54
CA PHE A 104 -0.22 -2.45 -9.12
C PHE A 104 0.20 -3.03 -7.78
N CYS A 105 1.51 -3.23 -7.61
CA CYS A 105 2.12 -3.43 -6.31
C CYS A 105 3.14 -2.31 -6.05
N ILE A 106 3.11 -1.68 -4.89
CA ILE A 106 4.10 -0.67 -4.49
C ILE A 106 4.66 -1.03 -3.12
N GLU A 107 5.97 -1.29 -3.05
CA GLU A 107 6.63 -1.74 -1.82
C GLU A 107 7.85 -0.88 -1.48
N SER A 108 7.98 -0.49 -0.21
CA SER A 108 9.15 0.25 0.28
C SER A 108 10.32 -0.71 0.52
N LYS A 109 11.48 -0.41 -0.08
CA LYS A 109 12.69 -1.22 0.15
C LYS A 109 13.18 -1.11 1.58
N LEU A 110 13.11 0.10 2.14
CA LEU A 110 13.48 0.33 3.53
C LEU A 110 12.51 -0.36 4.50
N GLU A 111 11.20 -0.32 4.23
CA GLU A 111 10.20 -1.07 5.00
C GLU A 111 10.61 -2.54 5.13
N PHE A 112 10.90 -3.20 4.00
CA PHE A 112 11.31 -4.62 3.99
C PHE A 112 12.48 -4.90 4.94
N ILE A 113 13.45 -3.97 5.05
CA ILE A 113 14.61 -4.12 5.93
C ILE A 113 14.23 -3.87 7.40
N ILE A 114 13.44 -2.83 7.67
CA ILE A 114 13.01 -2.48 9.02
C ILE A 114 12.08 -3.55 9.61
N LEU A 115 11.18 -4.14 8.81
CA LEU A 115 10.30 -5.21 9.27
C LEU A 115 11.08 -6.42 9.80
N GLN A 116 12.25 -6.73 9.22
CA GLN A 116 13.08 -7.85 9.68
C GLN A 116 13.70 -7.64 11.07
N LEU A 117 14.01 -6.38 11.43
CA LEU A 117 14.53 -6.04 12.76
C LEU A 117 13.54 -6.44 13.86
N PHE A 118 12.24 -6.31 13.56
CA PHE A 118 11.15 -6.43 14.52
C PHE A 118 10.29 -7.68 14.29
N LYS A 119 10.81 -8.69 13.59
CA LYS A 119 10.05 -9.90 13.23
C LYS A 119 9.48 -10.65 14.45
N ASP A 120 10.17 -10.58 15.58
CA ASP A 120 9.79 -11.23 16.84
C ASP A 120 9.07 -10.26 17.80
N TYR A 121 8.75 -9.04 17.34
CA TYR A 121 8.07 -8.00 18.11
C TYR A 121 6.62 -7.86 17.65
N HIS A 122 5.70 -7.81 18.61
CA HIS A 122 4.28 -7.73 18.35
C HIS A 122 3.66 -6.53 19.07
N ASN A 123 2.58 -5.99 18.48
CA ASN A 123 1.76 -4.99 19.13
C ASN A 123 1.25 -5.52 20.46
N ASN A 124 1.24 -4.66 21.46
CA ASN A 124 0.64 -4.95 22.76
C ASN A 124 0.10 -3.64 23.37
N PHE A 125 -0.54 -3.77 24.53
CA PHE A 125 -1.15 -2.66 25.22
C PHE A 125 -0.21 -1.45 25.48
N PHE A 126 1.09 -1.68 25.63
CA PHE A 126 2.07 -0.64 25.94
C PHE A 126 2.84 -0.14 24.72
N VAL A 127 2.93 -0.94 23.66
CA VAL A 127 3.79 -0.66 22.51
C VAL A 127 3.05 -0.94 21.22
N ASP A 128 2.83 0.13 20.45
CA ASP A 128 2.41 0.05 19.05
C ASP A 128 3.64 -0.16 18.16
N MET A 129 3.88 -1.42 17.79
CA MET A 129 5.02 -1.80 16.96
C MET A 129 4.86 -1.31 15.52
N ASP A 130 3.64 -1.19 14.97
CA ASP A 130 3.49 -0.69 13.60
C ASP A 130 3.77 0.81 13.53
N ALA A 131 3.35 1.58 14.54
CA ALA A 131 3.72 2.99 14.66
C ALA A 131 5.24 3.15 14.80
N ILE A 132 5.91 2.32 15.59
CA ILE A 132 7.39 2.31 15.72
C ILE A 132 8.06 2.04 14.36
N LYS A 133 7.67 0.94 13.69
CA LYS A 133 8.22 0.58 12.37
C LYS A 133 7.97 1.73 11.38
N TYR A 134 6.81 2.38 11.46
CA TYR A 134 6.44 3.48 10.57
C TYR A 134 7.30 4.70 10.79
N SER A 135 7.40 5.13 12.04
CA SER A 135 8.23 6.26 12.41
C SER A 135 9.70 6.03 12.08
N ILE A 136 10.23 4.81 12.18
CA ILE A 136 11.61 4.48 11.76
C ILE A 136 11.77 4.66 10.24
N VAL A 137 10.94 4.00 9.44
CA VAL A 137 10.98 4.09 7.97
C VAL A 137 10.85 5.55 7.53
N LYS A 138 9.85 6.27 8.05
CA LYS A 138 9.61 7.68 7.72
C LYS A 138 10.76 8.59 8.11
N THR A 139 11.32 8.43 9.30
CA THR A 139 12.42 9.28 9.75
C THR A 139 13.66 9.07 8.89
N VAL A 140 14.00 7.81 8.58
CA VAL A 140 15.16 7.52 7.72
C VAL A 140 14.94 8.03 6.29
N LEU A 141 13.75 7.87 5.70
CA LEU A 141 13.46 8.44 4.37
C LEU A 141 13.48 9.98 4.35
N THR A 142 12.96 10.62 5.40
CA THR A 142 12.85 12.08 5.48
C THR A 142 14.20 12.77 5.66
N TYR A 143 15.09 12.18 6.46
CA TYR A 143 16.39 12.78 6.81
C TYR A 143 17.56 12.20 6.04
N HIS A 144 17.35 11.07 5.35
CA HIS A 144 18.34 10.39 4.53
C HIS A 144 19.73 10.25 5.20
N PRO A 145 19.82 9.72 6.43
CA PRO A 145 21.07 9.68 7.18
C PRO A 145 22.10 8.77 6.51
N ASP A 146 23.14 9.36 5.92
CA ASP A 146 24.18 8.63 5.17
C ASP A 146 24.70 7.43 5.96
N CYS A 147 25.26 7.63 7.16
CA CYS A 147 25.85 6.54 7.96
C CYS A 147 24.91 5.36 8.18
N VAL A 148 23.62 5.61 8.44
CA VAL A 148 22.61 4.56 8.63
C VAL A 148 22.40 3.80 7.32
N LEU A 149 22.14 4.53 6.22
CA LEU A 149 21.89 3.94 4.91
C LEU A 149 23.10 3.15 4.39
N GLN A 150 24.32 3.62 4.66
CA GLN A 150 25.56 2.90 4.31
C GLN A 150 25.69 1.59 5.08
N ASN A 151 25.39 1.62 6.39
CA ASN A 151 25.58 0.48 7.28
C ASN A 151 24.55 -0.63 7.07
N ILE A 152 23.36 -0.32 6.52
CA ILE A 152 22.40 -1.35 6.07
C ILE A 152 23.08 -2.41 5.20
N TYR A 153 23.96 -1.99 4.28
CA TYR A 153 24.54 -2.87 3.25
C TYR A 153 26.01 -3.20 3.50
N SER A 154 26.78 -2.27 4.07
CA SER A 154 28.23 -2.42 4.17
C SER A 154 28.66 -3.12 5.47
N LEU A 155 27.93 -2.86 6.57
CA LEU A 155 28.22 -3.40 7.90
C LEU A 155 26.91 -3.64 8.67
N PRO A 156 26.09 -4.64 8.29
CA PRO A 156 24.78 -4.87 8.91
C PRO A 156 24.85 -5.04 10.44
N GLU A 157 25.98 -5.56 10.94
CA GLU A 157 26.24 -5.78 12.38
C GLU A 157 26.09 -4.49 13.22
N VAL A 158 26.47 -3.33 12.66
CA VAL A 158 26.46 -2.02 13.36
C VAL A 158 25.28 -1.13 12.94
N PHE A 159 24.38 -1.65 12.10
CA PHE A 159 23.23 -0.90 11.59
C PHE A 159 22.32 -0.41 12.72
N VAL A 160 22.00 -1.28 13.68
CA VAL A 160 21.14 -0.94 14.83
C VAL A 160 21.78 0.15 15.69
N GLU A 161 23.09 0.06 15.96
CA GLU A 161 23.83 1.08 16.71
C GLU A 161 23.82 2.43 15.98
N SER A 162 23.96 2.40 14.66
CA SER A 162 23.92 3.60 13.81
C SER A 162 22.55 4.26 13.82
N LEU A 163 21.47 3.47 13.79
CA LEU A 163 20.09 3.97 13.95
C LEU A 163 19.90 4.64 15.31
N ILE A 164 20.35 3.99 16.40
CA ILE A 164 20.24 4.53 17.76
C ILE A 164 20.97 5.89 17.86
N LEU A 165 22.19 5.97 17.34
CA LEU A 165 22.97 7.21 17.35
C LEU A 165 22.24 8.31 16.57
N PHE A 166 21.78 8.00 15.35
CA PHE A 166 21.03 8.93 14.52
C PHE A 166 19.78 9.48 15.22
N PHE A 167 18.98 8.64 15.86
CA PHE A 167 17.78 9.08 16.56
C PHE A 167 18.09 9.97 17.77
N LYS A 168 19.16 9.66 18.53
CA LYS A 168 19.62 10.52 19.63
C LYS A 168 20.06 11.90 19.13
N GLU A 169 20.85 11.93 18.06
CA GLU A 169 21.29 13.19 17.43
C GLU A 169 20.10 14.00 16.91
N ARG A 170 19.09 13.34 16.32
CA ARG A 170 17.89 13.99 15.81
C ARG A 170 17.06 14.62 16.92
N ILE A 171 16.88 13.96 18.06
CA ILE A 171 16.22 14.51 19.24
C ILE A 171 16.95 15.76 19.76
N GLU A 172 18.28 15.74 19.81
CA GLU A 172 19.08 16.91 20.19
C GLU A 172 18.91 18.07 19.21
N LEU A 173 18.93 17.80 17.90
CA LEU A 173 18.67 18.82 16.87
C LEU A 173 17.26 19.41 16.96
N ASN A 174 16.27 18.59 17.33
CA ASN A 174 14.87 19.00 17.47
C ASN A 174 14.64 20.00 18.61
N LYS A 175 15.56 20.12 19.58
CA LYS A 175 15.51 21.16 20.63
C LYS A 175 15.53 22.58 20.06
N ARG A 176 15.96 22.76 18.81
CA ARG A 176 15.87 24.05 18.10
C ARG A 176 14.42 24.50 17.86
N ASN A 177 13.47 23.57 17.75
CA ASN A 177 12.05 23.83 17.48
C ASN A 177 11.14 22.83 18.20
N PRO A 178 11.07 22.85 19.54
CA PRO A 178 10.42 21.81 20.32
C PRO A 178 8.91 21.69 20.06
N VAL A 179 8.24 22.80 19.73
CA VAL A 179 6.80 22.81 19.45
C VAL A 179 6.48 22.04 18.17
N LEU A 180 7.21 22.30 17.07
CA LEU A 180 6.97 21.65 15.78
C LEU A 180 7.49 20.20 15.72
N LYS A 181 8.36 19.83 16.67
CA LYS A 181 9.00 18.51 16.72
C LYS A 181 8.56 17.65 17.91
N ALA A 182 7.52 18.05 18.65
CA ALA A 182 7.05 17.34 19.84
C ALA A 182 6.67 15.88 19.52
N SER A 183 5.79 15.66 18.54
CA SER A 183 5.36 14.31 18.14
C SER A 183 6.49 13.48 17.56
N GLU A 184 7.42 14.10 16.81
CA GLU A 184 8.62 13.41 16.32
C GLU A 184 9.50 12.94 17.49
N ASN A 185 9.75 13.81 18.47
CA ASN A 185 10.56 13.46 19.65
C ASN A 185 9.93 12.35 20.49
N GLU A 186 8.60 12.35 20.63
CA GLU A 186 7.86 11.28 21.30
C GLU A 186 8.06 9.95 20.58
N ALA A 187 7.84 9.92 19.26
CA ALA A 187 8.04 8.74 18.44
C ALA A 187 9.49 8.23 18.52
N LEU A 188 10.49 9.12 18.40
CA LEU A 188 11.91 8.77 18.51
C LEU A 188 12.28 8.24 19.89
N SER A 189 11.69 8.78 20.95
CA SER A 189 11.93 8.29 22.32
C SER A 189 11.37 6.87 22.50
N ASN A 190 10.17 6.61 21.99
CA ASN A 190 9.57 5.27 22.00
C ASN A 190 10.40 4.27 21.19
N ILE A 191 10.89 4.68 20.02
CA ILE A 191 11.80 3.88 19.19
C ILE A 191 13.07 3.49 19.98
N LEU A 192 13.70 4.46 20.65
CA LEU A 192 14.93 4.23 21.43
C LEU A 192 14.74 3.28 22.61
N MET A 193 13.52 3.16 23.15
CA MET A 193 13.22 2.17 24.20
C MET A 193 13.20 0.75 23.65
N VAL A 194 12.77 0.55 22.40
CA VAL A 194 12.62 -0.79 21.81
C VAL A 194 13.89 -1.27 21.11
N LEU A 195 14.70 -0.36 20.54
CA LEU A 195 15.90 -0.72 19.77
C LEU A 195 17.04 -1.34 20.58
N GLN A 196 17.04 -1.27 21.91
CA GLN A 196 18.18 -1.70 22.73
C GLN A 196 18.47 -3.21 22.63
N ASP A 197 17.45 -4.02 22.34
CA ASP A 197 17.53 -5.49 22.31
C ASP A 197 17.35 -6.09 20.89
N VAL A 198 17.35 -5.23 19.87
CA VAL A 198 17.07 -5.62 18.48
C VAL A 198 18.30 -6.20 17.79
N LYS A 199 18.10 -7.30 17.05
CA LYS A 199 19.16 -7.93 16.25
C LYS A 199 19.23 -7.31 14.85
N PRO A 200 20.42 -7.29 14.22
CA PRO A 200 20.58 -6.96 12.81
C PRO A 200 19.67 -7.78 11.86
N PRO A 201 19.37 -7.28 10.66
CA PRO A 201 18.53 -7.99 9.68
C PRO A 201 19.23 -9.28 9.24
N GLN A 202 18.44 -10.34 9.02
CA GLN A 202 18.97 -11.67 8.68
C GLN A 202 19.29 -11.82 7.19
N THR A 203 18.59 -11.08 6.32
CA THR A 203 18.80 -11.10 4.88
C THR A 203 18.54 -9.75 4.26
N LEU A 204 19.32 -9.40 3.24
CA LEU A 204 19.08 -8.22 2.40
C LEU A 204 18.58 -8.62 1.01
N SER A 205 18.29 -9.91 0.80
CA SER A 205 17.75 -10.39 -0.47
C SER A 205 16.30 -9.94 -0.61
N TRP A 206 16.02 -9.16 -1.65
CA TRP A 206 14.67 -8.71 -1.96
C TRP A 206 13.70 -9.88 -2.13
N ASP A 207 12.52 -9.73 -1.55
CA ASP A 207 11.43 -10.69 -1.64
C ASP A 207 10.45 -10.30 -2.77
N TYR A 208 10.37 -11.15 -3.80
CA TYR A 208 9.49 -10.93 -4.96
C TYR A 208 8.09 -11.53 -4.78
N HIS A 209 7.77 -12.14 -3.64
CA HIS A 209 6.46 -12.79 -3.42
C HIS A 209 5.32 -11.77 -3.28
N ILE A 210 5.57 -10.61 -2.66
CA ILE A 210 4.53 -9.65 -2.29
C ILE A 210 3.64 -9.22 -3.47
N PRO A 211 4.19 -8.83 -4.65
CA PRO A 211 3.37 -8.53 -5.82
C PRO A 211 2.41 -9.64 -6.23
N PHE A 212 2.80 -10.90 -6.06
CA PHE A 212 1.99 -12.05 -6.45
C PHE A 212 0.95 -12.42 -5.39
N VAL A 213 1.24 -12.20 -4.10
CA VAL A 213 0.25 -12.36 -3.01
C VAL A 213 -0.91 -11.40 -3.22
N GLY A 214 -0.63 -10.11 -3.44
CA GLY A 214 -1.67 -9.13 -3.73
C GLY A 214 -2.43 -9.44 -5.03
N PHE A 215 -1.74 -9.95 -6.05
CA PHE A 215 -2.37 -10.31 -7.31
C PHE A 215 -3.29 -11.54 -7.18
N ASP A 216 -2.93 -12.53 -6.36
CA ASP A 216 -3.80 -13.66 -6.03
C ASP A 216 -5.11 -13.18 -5.35
N TYR A 217 -5.02 -12.24 -4.40
CA TYR A 217 -6.20 -11.61 -3.81
C TYR A 217 -7.04 -10.85 -4.84
N TYR A 218 -6.40 -10.14 -5.77
CA TYR A 218 -7.08 -9.45 -6.86
C TYR A 218 -7.82 -10.43 -7.78
N LEU A 219 -7.19 -11.53 -8.18
CA LEU A 219 -7.82 -12.58 -9.00
C LEU A 219 -9.03 -13.21 -8.29
N LYS A 220 -8.88 -13.54 -7.00
CA LYS A 220 -9.97 -14.09 -6.17
C LYS A 220 -11.14 -13.11 -6.06
N SER A 221 -10.86 -11.84 -5.77
CA SER A 221 -11.87 -10.77 -5.70
C SER A 221 -12.62 -10.60 -7.03
N LYS A 222 -11.91 -10.64 -8.15
CA LYS A 222 -12.49 -10.60 -9.51
C LYS A 222 -13.11 -11.93 -9.98
N LYS A 223 -13.04 -13.00 -9.18
CA LYS A 223 -13.50 -14.36 -9.53
C LYS A 223 -12.87 -14.89 -10.83
N ILE A 224 -11.57 -14.60 -11.04
CA ILE A 224 -10.81 -15.04 -12.21
C ILE A 224 -10.00 -16.29 -11.84
N ASN A 225 -10.44 -17.45 -12.33
CA ASN A 225 -9.79 -18.73 -12.06
C ASN A 225 -9.03 -19.31 -13.28
N ASP A 226 -9.37 -18.86 -14.49
CA ASP A 226 -8.81 -19.34 -15.76
C ASP A 226 -7.99 -18.23 -16.41
N TYR A 227 -6.69 -18.24 -16.16
CA TYR A 227 -5.76 -17.22 -16.62
C TYR A 227 -4.36 -17.77 -16.95
N THR A 228 -3.57 -16.95 -17.65
CA THR A 228 -2.10 -17.06 -17.76
C THR A 228 -1.44 -15.81 -17.20
N LEU A 229 -0.23 -15.95 -16.67
CA LEU A 229 0.62 -14.83 -16.25
C LEU A 229 1.95 -14.90 -16.99
N THR A 230 2.24 -13.91 -17.82
CA THR A 230 3.51 -13.77 -18.53
C THR A 230 4.34 -12.67 -17.87
N ILE A 231 5.54 -13.00 -17.41
CA ILE A 231 6.47 -12.09 -16.74
C ILE A 231 7.55 -11.64 -17.73
N ASP A 232 7.91 -10.35 -17.74
CA ASP A 232 9.04 -9.89 -18.56
C ASP A 232 10.32 -10.58 -18.09
N LYS A 233 11.05 -11.15 -19.05
CA LYS A 233 12.17 -12.04 -18.75
C LYS A 233 13.31 -11.26 -18.11
N GLU A 234 13.54 -11.52 -16.83
CA GLU A 234 14.73 -11.05 -16.11
C GLU A 234 15.82 -12.15 -16.00
N GLY A 235 17.08 -11.74 -15.98
CA GLY A 235 18.21 -12.66 -15.77
C GLY A 235 18.77 -13.30 -17.05
N LYS A 236 19.50 -14.41 -16.90
CA LYS A 236 20.16 -15.10 -18.02
C LYS A 236 19.16 -15.93 -18.82
N GLU A 237 19.41 -16.05 -20.12
CA GLU A 237 18.63 -16.90 -21.00
C GLU A 237 18.74 -18.37 -20.56
N GLY A 238 17.60 -19.07 -20.48
CA GLY A 238 17.52 -20.48 -20.06
C GLY A 238 17.46 -20.73 -18.54
N GLU A 239 17.62 -19.71 -17.69
CA GLU A 239 17.49 -19.83 -16.22
C GLU A 239 16.21 -19.15 -15.75
N GLN A 240 15.36 -19.77 -14.93
CA GLN A 240 14.15 -19.11 -14.40
C GLN A 240 14.52 -17.89 -13.54
N SER A 241 13.81 -16.76 -13.69
CA SER A 241 14.03 -15.60 -12.82
C SER A 241 13.50 -15.86 -11.40
N LYS A 242 14.04 -15.13 -10.42
CA LYS A 242 13.50 -15.09 -9.06
C LYS A 242 12.04 -14.64 -9.04
N THR A 243 11.67 -13.73 -9.93
CA THR A 243 10.31 -13.22 -10.10
C THR A 243 9.35 -14.32 -10.55
N LEU A 244 9.72 -15.15 -11.54
CA LEU A 244 8.92 -16.30 -11.94
C LEU A 244 8.79 -17.34 -10.82
N LEU A 245 9.90 -17.64 -10.14
CA LEU A 245 9.89 -18.59 -9.02
C LEU A 245 8.95 -18.13 -7.91
N ALA A 246 9.00 -16.86 -7.52
CA ALA A 246 8.11 -16.29 -6.50
C ALA A 246 6.62 -16.40 -6.90
N ALA A 247 6.28 -16.14 -8.17
CA ALA A 247 4.90 -16.31 -8.65
C ALA A 247 4.41 -17.77 -8.51
N ILE A 248 5.26 -18.74 -8.81
CA ILE A 248 4.97 -20.17 -8.67
C ILE A 248 4.87 -20.56 -7.19
N GLU A 249 5.77 -20.06 -6.34
CA GLU A 249 5.82 -20.33 -4.89
C GLU A 249 4.60 -19.77 -4.15
N VAL A 250 4.05 -18.62 -4.58
CA VAL A 250 2.75 -18.11 -4.10
C VAL A 250 1.58 -19.02 -4.49
N GLY A 251 1.75 -19.86 -5.51
CA GLY A 251 0.73 -20.78 -6.01
C GLY A 251 -0.06 -20.26 -7.21
N LEU A 252 0.44 -19.23 -7.91
CA LEU A 252 -0.18 -18.79 -9.17
C LEU A 252 0.02 -19.85 -10.26
N MET A 253 -1.03 -20.08 -11.04
CA MET A 253 -1.05 -21.09 -12.10
C MET A 253 -0.71 -20.48 -13.46
N ASN A 254 -0.21 -21.33 -14.38
CA ASN A 254 0.09 -20.97 -15.78
C ASN A 254 1.03 -19.75 -15.92
N CYS A 255 2.04 -19.68 -15.06
CA CYS A 255 3.08 -18.66 -15.10
C CYS A 255 4.16 -19.01 -16.11
N GLY A 256 4.60 -18.03 -16.88
CA GLY A 256 5.70 -18.15 -17.83
C GLY A 256 6.45 -16.85 -17.99
N GLU A 257 7.57 -16.89 -18.72
CA GLU A 257 8.36 -15.69 -19.02
C GLU A 257 8.46 -15.49 -20.53
N LEU A 258 8.51 -14.24 -20.95
CA LEU A 258 8.78 -13.88 -22.33
C LEU A 258 9.64 -12.63 -22.39
N ASN A 259 10.42 -12.48 -23.45
CA ASN A 259 11.09 -11.21 -23.73
C ASN A 259 10.04 -10.18 -24.19
N SER A 260 10.04 -8.99 -23.60
CA SER A 260 9.15 -7.87 -23.97
C SER A 260 9.16 -7.52 -25.46
N LYS A 261 10.22 -7.81 -26.22
CA LYS A 261 10.22 -7.68 -27.69
C LYS A 261 9.15 -8.51 -28.38
N ASN A 262 8.82 -9.65 -27.79
CA ASN A 262 7.94 -10.65 -28.37
C ASN A 262 6.48 -10.45 -27.96
N HIS A 263 6.17 -9.60 -26.98
CA HIS A 263 4.79 -9.39 -26.54
C HIS A 263 4.46 -7.95 -26.16
N PHE A 264 3.45 -7.38 -26.83
CA PHE A 264 3.00 -6.00 -26.62
C PHE A 264 2.41 -5.77 -25.21
N GLY A 265 1.78 -6.78 -24.61
CA GLY A 265 1.28 -6.70 -23.24
C GLY A 265 2.35 -6.44 -22.19
N LEU A 266 3.56 -7.00 -22.34
CA LEU A 266 4.69 -6.69 -21.47
C LEU A 266 5.11 -5.22 -21.61
N ARG A 267 5.08 -4.67 -22.84
CA ARG A 267 5.37 -3.25 -23.09
C ARG A 267 4.30 -2.30 -22.56
N ILE A 268 3.03 -2.73 -22.48
CA ILE A 268 1.97 -1.97 -21.78
C ILE A 268 2.22 -1.97 -20.27
N ALA A 269 2.58 -3.12 -19.68
CA ALA A 269 2.94 -3.20 -18.27
C ALA A 269 4.16 -2.31 -17.94
N ASP A 270 5.23 -2.38 -18.75
CA ASP A 270 6.43 -1.53 -18.66
C ASP A 270 6.06 -0.04 -18.62
N MET A 271 5.24 0.38 -19.59
CA MET A 271 4.76 1.75 -19.72
C MET A 271 4.06 2.22 -18.45
N LEU A 272 3.11 1.44 -17.94
CA LEU A 272 2.37 1.79 -16.73
C LEU A 272 3.26 1.84 -15.49
N ALA A 273 4.06 0.80 -15.23
CA ALA A 273 4.99 0.76 -14.10
C ALA A 273 5.96 1.95 -14.15
N GLY A 274 6.53 2.22 -15.32
CA GLY A 274 7.52 3.26 -15.51
C GLY A 274 6.96 4.68 -15.55
N ILE A 275 5.70 4.91 -15.93
CA ILE A 275 5.06 6.24 -15.88
C ILE A 275 4.65 6.57 -14.44
N VAL A 276 3.97 5.62 -13.77
CA VAL A 276 3.56 5.79 -12.37
C VAL A 276 4.80 5.95 -11.48
N GLY A 277 5.82 5.11 -11.66
CA GLY A 277 7.08 5.20 -10.91
C GLY A 277 7.78 6.54 -11.06
N LYS A 278 7.90 7.07 -12.29
CA LYS A 278 8.53 8.38 -12.53
C LYS A 278 7.72 9.54 -11.93
N LEU A 279 6.39 9.46 -11.95
CA LEU A 279 5.54 10.48 -11.34
C LEU A 279 5.63 10.44 -9.81
N MET A 280 5.58 9.25 -9.19
CA MET A 280 5.77 9.08 -7.74
C MET A 280 7.14 9.57 -7.29
N LYS A 281 8.19 9.19 -8.01
CA LYS A 281 9.57 9.63 -7.73
C LYS A 281 9.74 11.14 -7.83
N SER A 282 9.15 11.76 -8.86
CA SER A 282 9.22 13.22 -8.98
C SER A 282 8.44 13.94 -7.88
N LEU A 283 7.32 13.36 -7.46
CA LEU A 283 6.52 13.88 -6.35
C LEU A 283 7.31 13.78 -5.03
N PHE A 284 7.91 12.62 -4.76
CA PHE A 284 8.81 12.39 -3.62
C PHE A 284 9.90 13.45 -3.55
N HIS A 285 10.67 13.65 -4.62
CA HIS A 285 11.74 14.66 -4.64
C HIS A 285 11.23 16.10 -4.49
N SER A 286 10.02 16.40 -4.97
CA SER A 286 9.43 17.75 -4.79
C SER A 286 8.92 18.01 -3.38
N LEU A 287 8.66 16.96 -2.61
CA LEU A 287 8.18 17.01 -1.23
C LEU A 287 9.31 16.85 -0.20
N HIS A 288 10.53 16.55 -0.64
CA HIS A 288 11.72 16.45 0.21
C HIS A 288 12.63 17.66 -0.01
N ASN A 289 13.25 18.13 1.07
CA ASN A 289 14.19 19.25 1.03
C ASN A 289 15.62 18.71 1.18
N ASP A 290 16.48 19.00 0.20
CA ASP A 290 17.87 18.53 0.10
C ASP A 290 18.79 19.01 1.23
N SER A 291 18.34 19.91 2.11
CA SER A 291 19.18 20.50 3.18
C SER A 291 19.38 19.61 4.41
N ASN A 292 19.24 18.27 4.28
CA ASN A 292 19.15 17.29 5.36
C ASN A 292 18.19 17.71 6.50
N ASN A 293 17.21 18.57 6.15
CA ASN A 293 16.33 19.23 7.11
C ASN A 293 17.09 19.83 8.32
N SER A 294 18.27 20.42 8.07
CA SER A 294 19.10 21.09 9.07
C SER A 294 18.39 22.29 9.72
N VAL A 295 17.44 22.88 8.99
CA VAL A 295 16.51 23.93 9.44
C VAL A 295 15.08 23.43 9.25
N VAL A 296 14.24 23.60 10.27
CA VAL A 296 12.80 23.32 10.16
C VAL A 296 12.20 24.34 9.18
N SER A 297 11.78 23.85 8.03
CA SER A 297 11.18 24.64 6.97
C SER A 297 9.94 23.95 6.46
N LYS A 298 9.02 24.74 5.92
CA LYS A 298 7.82 24.23 5.27
C LYS A 298 8.17 23.90 3.82
N THR A 299 8.02 22.63 3.44
CA THR A 299 8.18 22.18 2.06
C THR A 299 6.81 22.07 1.41
N LEU A 300 6.65 22.75 0.27
CA LEU A 300 5.45 22.72 -0.55
C LEU A 300 5.83 22.33 -1.97
N LEU A 301 4.88 21.77 -2.71
CA LEU A 301 5.07 21.62 -4.15
C LEU A 301 5.29 22.98 -4.80
N ASP A 302 6.25 23.06 -5.72
CA ASP A 302 6.45 24.27 -6.50
C ASP A 302 5.18 24.61 -7.30
N LYS A 303 4.82 25.89 -7.36
CA LYS A 303 3.61 26.33 -8.08
C LYS A 303 3.58 25.92 -9.55
N THR A 304 4.73 25.61 -10.15
CA THR A 304 4.84 25.10 -11.52
C THR A 304 4.09 23.77 -11.69
N TRP A 305 3.91 22.96 -10.64
CA TRP A 305 3.07 21.74 -10.69
C TRP A 305 1.63 22.03 -11.13
N PHE A 306 1.13 23.25 -10.86
CA PHE A 306 -0.23 23.67 -11.18
C PHE A 306 -0.30 24.53 -12.45
N LYS A 307 0.84 24.78 -13.12
CA LYS A 307 0.88 25.54 -14.38
C LYS A 307 0.55 24.62 -15.56
N LEU A 308 -0.71 24.22 -15.63
CA LEU A 308 -1.23 23.25 -16.60
C LEU A 308 -2.01 23.95 -17.72
N ASN A 309 -1.97 23.37 -18.92
CA ASN A 309 -3.00 23.57 -19.93
C ASN A 309 -4.03 22.43 -19.90
N GLU A 310 -5.11 22.56 -20.68
CA GLU A 310 -6.19 21.56 -20.73
C GLU A 310 -5.69 20.15 -21.04
N LYS A 311 -4.74 19.99 -21.98
CA LYS A 311 -4.22 18.67 -22.32
C LYS A 311 -3.44 18.06 -21.16
N GLN A 312 -2.63 18.84 -20.45
CA GLN A 312 -1.87 18.35 -19.28
C GLN A 312 -2.79 18.00 -18.11
N LEU A 313 -3.85 18.78 -17.88
CA LEU A 313 -4.88 18.43 -16.89
C LEU A 313 -5.61 17.14 -17.29
N CYS A 314 -5.91 16.97 -18.58
CA CYS A 314 -6.54 15.75 -19.09
C CYS A 314 -5.70 14.49 -18.83
N LEU A 315 -4.36 14.58 -18.91
CA LEU A 315 -3.48 13.46 -18.54
C LEU A 315 -3.67 13.02 -17.09
N TYR A 316 -3.79 13.97 -16.14
CA TYR A 316 -4.08 13.64 -14.74
C TYR A 316 -5.44 12.97 -14.58
N LYS A 317 -6.47 13.47 -15.26
CA LYS A 317 -7.82 12.89 -15.23
C LYS A 317 -7.88 11.48 -15.82
N ARG A 318 -7.17 11.25 -16.93
CA ARG A 318 -7.07 9.90 -17.51
C ARG A 318 -6.34 8.95 -16.59
N LEU A 319 -5.23 9.39 -15.98
CA LEU A 319 -4.51 8.56 -15.02
C LEU A 319 -5.35 8.29 -13.76
N TYR A 320 -6.12 9.28 -13.28
CA TYR A 320 -7.11 9.10 -12.21
C TYR A 320 -8.14 8.02 -12.59
N HIS A 321 -8.77 8.13 -13.76
CA HIS A 321 -9.73 7.15 -14.26
C HIS A 321 -9.12 5.74 -14.31
N ILE A 322 -7.91 5.62 -14.84
CA ILE A 322 -7.19 4.36 -15.00
C ILE A 322 -6.82 3.73 -13.65
N LEU A 323 -6.39 4.52 -12.66
CA LEU A 323 -5.96 3.99 -11.37
C LEU A 323 -7.11 3.78 -10.40
N LEU A 324 -8.13 4.65 -10.40
CA LEU A 324 -9.14 4.70 -9.33
C LEU A 324 -10.55 4.29 -9.79
N GLU A 325 -10.88 4.34 -11.07
CA GLU A 325 -12.26 4.11 -11.54
C GLU A 325 -12.42 2.81 -12.32
N ILE A 326 -11.59 2.56 -13.34
CA ILE A 326 -11.72 1.34 -14.15
C ILE A 326 -11.38 0.11 -13.32
N ASN A 327 -12.18 -0.95 -13.43
CA ASN A 327 -11.93 -2.23 -12.77
C ASN A 327 -11.65 -2.11 -11.26
N ASN A 328 -12.22 -1.08 -10.61
CA ASN A 328 -11.96 -0.75 -9.22
C ASN A 328 -12.15 -1.97 -8.31
N ASP A 329 -11.21 -2.15 -7.39
CA ASP A 329 -11.13 -3.29 -6.49
C ASP A 329 -10.29 -2.92 -5.29
N TRP A 330 -10.58 -3.52 -4.14
CA TRP A 330 -9.77 -3.35 -2.93
C TRP A 330 -8.30 -3.73 -3.18
N TYR A 331 -8.07 -4.81 -3.93
CA TYR A 331 -6.73 -5.34 -4.18
C TYR A 331 -6.09 -4.80 -5.48
N LYS A 332 -6.71 -3.82 -6.13
CA LYS A 332 -6.21 -3.28 -7.41
C LYS A 332 -4.84 -2.62 -7.27
N ILE A 333 -4.64 -1.89 -6.18
CA ILE A 333 -3.34 -1.30 -5.81
C ILE A 333 -2.98 -1.91 -4.47
N TYR A 334 -2.06 -2.86 -4.48
CA TYR A 334 -1.56 -3.53 -3.30
C TYR A 334 -0.27 -2.85 -2.85
N ALA A 335 -0.14 -2.57 -1.56
CA ALA A 335 1.02 -1.85 -1.05
C ALA A 335 1.23 -2.13 0.44
N GLY A 336 2.47 -2.01 0.89
CA GLY A 336 2.82 -1.99 2.31
C GLY A 336 2.15 -0.84 3.08
N ASN A 337 2.16 -0.92 4.41
CA ASN A 337 1.58 0.11 5.27
C ASN A 337 2.38 1.44 5.25
N TYR A 338 3.45 1.54 4.48
CA TYR A 338 4.44 2.61 4.56
C TYR A 338 4.65 3.32 3.22
N SER A 339 3.70 3.13 2.30
CA SER A 339 3.70 3.68 0.94
C SER A 339 3.16 5.12 0.87
N ASP A 340 3.74 6.04 1.64
CA ASP A 340 3.33 7.45 1.68
C ASP A 340 3.35 8.12 0.30
N ASP A 341 4.31 7.75 -0.55
CA ASP A 341 4.40 8.29 -1.91
C ASP A 341 3.20 7.89 -2.77
N LEU A 342 2.66 6.68 -2.56
CA LEU A 342 1.43 6.25 -3.21
C LEU A 342 0.26 7.11 -2.70
N ILE A 343 0.16 7.31 -1.38
CA ILE A 343 -0.90 8.13 -0.78
C ILE A 343 -0.85 9.57 -1.34
N CYS A 344 0.35 10.16 -1.41
CA CYS A 344 0.58 11.46 -2.01
C CYS A 344 0.22 11.49 -3.50
N LEU A 345 0.57 10.45 -4.28
CA LEU A 345 0.17 10.35 -5.69
C LEU A 345 -1.36 10.32 -5.81
N LEU A 346 -2.04 9.47 -5.04
CA LEU A 346 -3.49 9.35 -5.09
C LEU A 346 -4.18 10.66 -4.66
N ALA A 347 -3.61 11.38 -3.68
CA ALA A 347 -4.06 12.71 -3.29
C ALA A 347 -3.89 13.73 -4.43
N LEU A 348 -2.75 13.72 -5.11
CA LEU A 348 -2.48 14.59 -6.25
C LEU A 348 -3.49 14.34 -7.39
N LEU A 349 -3.73 13.06 -7.71
CA LEU A 349 -4.67 12.69 -8.78
C LEU A 349 -6.08 13.15 -8.45
N ASP A 350 -6.54 12.93 -7.21
CA ASP A 350 -7.86 13.39 -6.75
C ASP A 350 -7.97 14.93 -6.78
N TYR A 351 -6.93 15.61 -6.31
CA TYR A 351 -6.85 17.07 -6.34
C TYR A 351 -6.90 17.60 -7.78
N MET A 352 -6.12 17.05 -8.71
CA MET A 352 -6.17 17.47 -10.11
C MET A 352 -7.50 17.13 -10.78
N ASN A 353 -8.10 15.99 -10.44
CA ASN A 353 -9.37 15.55 -11.02
C ASN A 353 -10.55 16.45 -10.63
N HIS A 354 -10.50 17.12 -9.47
CA HIS A 354 -11.59 17.98 -9.00
C HIS A 354 -11.80 19.22 -9.90
N PHE A 355 -10.77 19.68 -10.61
CA PHE A 355 -10.87 20.86 -11.47
C PHE A 355 -11.58 20.53 -12.77
N LYS A 356 -12.51 21.36 -13.23
CA LYS A 356 -13.20 21.16 -14.51
C LYS A 356 -12.32 21.52 -15.70
N SER A 357 -11.52 22.57 -15.57
CA SER A 357 -10.65 23.11 -16.61
C SER A 357 -9.34 23.65 -16.02
N ALA A 358 -8.32 23.84 -16.85
CA ALA A 358 -7.07 24.48 -16.46
C ALA A 358 -7.25 25.95 -16.05
N ASP A 359 -8.27 26.63 -16.59
CA ASP A 359 -8.65 27.99 -16.20
C ASP A 359 -9.12 28.07 -14.73
N GLU A 360 -9.73 27.01 -14.19
CA GLU A 360 -10.08 26.98 -12.77
C GLU A 360 -8.85 26.95 -11.87
N ILE A 361 -7.75 26.34 -12.31
CA ILE A 361 -6.46 26.30 -11.60
C ILE A 361 -5.76 27.67 -11.63
N GLN A 362 -6.15 28.56 -12.55
CA GLN A 362 -5.63 29.93 -12.54
C GLN A 362 -6.24 30.78 -11.42
N LYS A 363 -7.39 30.35 -10.86
CA LYS A 363 -7.99 30.99 -9.69
C LYS A 363 -7.21 30.57 -8.46
N ASP A 364 -6.75 31.54 -7.67
CA ASP A 364 -5.94 31.29 -6.47
C ASP A 364 -4.66 30.48 -6.76
N PHE A 365 -4.07 30.67 -7.95
CA PHE A 365 -2.89 29.94 -8.42
C PHE A 365 -1.75 29.87 -7.40
N ASP A 366 -1.47 30.98 -6.71
CA ASP A 366 -0.40 31.05 -5.71
C ASP A 366 -0.70 30.24 -4.43
N MET A 367 -1.97 29.87 -4.19
CA MET A 367 -2.39 29.07 -3.03
C MET A 367 -2.49 27.57 -3.32
N HIS A 368 -2.44 27.12 -4.58
CA HIS A 368 -2.51 25.70 -4.89
C HIS A 368 -1.42 24.83 -4.24
N PRO A 369 -0.16 25.29 -4.08
CA PRO A 369 0.82 24.60 -3.24
C PRO A 369 0.30 24.31 -1.84
N GLU A 370 -0.33 25.28 -1.18
CA GLU A 370 -0.87 25.11 0.17
C GLU A 370 -2.03 24.12 0.20
N TYR A 371 -2.98 24.26 -0.72
CA TYR A 371 -4.17 23.40 -0.76
C TYR A 371 -3.84 21.94 -1.08
N CYS A 372 -2.97 21.72 -2.07
CA CYS A 372 -2.59 20.37 -2.48
C CYS A 372 -1.77 19.66 -1.38
N ASN A 373 -0.78 20.35 -0.80
CA ASN A 373 0.00 19.78 0.30
C ASN A 373 -0.85 19.54 1.55
N ALA A 374 -1.82 20.42 1.88
CA ALA A 374 -2.76 20.17 2.97
C ALA A 374 -3.64 18.93 2.73
N CYS A 375 -4.10 18.73 1.49
CA CYS A 375 -4.84 17.52 1.09
C CYS A 375 -3.98 16.26 1.27
N MET A 376 -2.73 16.28 0.83
CA MET A 376 -1.77 15.19 1.02
C MET A 376 -1.53 14.89 2.51
N CYS A 377 -1.25 15.92 3.32
CA CYS A 377 -1.03 15.77 4.76
C CYS A 377 -2.24 15.17 5.47
N SER A 378 -3.46 15.59 5.11
CA SER A 378 -4.68 15.04 5.70
C SER A 378 -4.85 13.55 5.39
N ARG A 379 -4.56 13.10 4.16
CA ARG A 379 -4.62 11.68 3.81
C ARG A 379 -3.52 10.85 4.48
N LEU A 380 -2.32 11.42 4.63
CA LEU A 380 -1.23 10.78 5.39
C LEU A 380 -1.58 10.64 6.87
N GLU A 381 -2.18 11.66 7.48
CA GLU A 381 -2.65 11.60 8.87
C GLU A 381 -3.77 10.56 9.05
N GLU A 382 -4.72 10.50 8.11
CA GLU A 382 -5.75 9.47 8.13
C GLU A 382 -5.16 8.06 8.04
N HIS A 383 -4.19 7.86 7.14
CA HIS A 383 -3.48 6.59 7.01
C HIS A 383 -2.71 6.22 8.28
N PHE A 384 -1.97 7.16 8.86
CA PHE A 384 -1.26 6.95 10.11
C PHE A 384 -2.21 6.59 11.24
N ASN A 385 -3.36 7.24 11.35
CA ASN A 385 -4.41 6.90 12.33
C ASN A 385 -4.99 5.50 12.09
N ARG A 386 -5.13 5.06 10.84
CA ARG A 386 -5.58 3.70 10.51
C ARG A 386 -4.56 2.64 10.94
N ILE A 387 -3.26 2.90 10.81
CA ILE A 387 -2.20 1.97 11.24
C ILE A 387 -2.30 1.66 12.75
N HIS A 388 -2.77 2.59 13.59
CA HIS A 388 -2.96 2.35 15.02
C HIS A 388 -4.11 1.38 15.33
N ASN A 389 -5.02 1.15 14.37
CA ASN A 389 -6.10 0.19 14.55
C ASN A 389 -5.64 -1.21 14.16
N LYS A 390 -5.47 -2.10 15.15
CA LYS A 390 -5.02 -3.48 14.92
C LYS A 390 -6.16 -4.45 14.58
N LEU A 391 -7.39 -3.95 14.47
CA LEU A 391 -8.51 -4.78 14.02
C LEU A 391 -8.35 -5.06 12.51
N PRO A 392 -8.50 -6.32 12.07
CA PRO A 392 -8.44 -6.65 10.66
C PRO A 392 -9.56 -5.95 9.90
N VAL A 393 -9.22 -5.29 8.79
CA VAL A 393 -10.19 -4.74 7.84
C VAL A 393 -10.28 -5.72 6.67
N GLU A 394 -11.24 -6.63 6.74
CA GLU A 394 -11.49 -7.61 5.69
C GLU A 394 -12.73 -7.22 4.88
N PRO A 395 -12.68 -7.29 3.54
CA PRO A 395 -13.86 -7.08 2.73
C PRO A 395 -14.90 -8.17 3.03
N VAL A 396 -16.13 -7.76 3.32
CA VAL A 396 -17.25 -8.69 3.49
C VAL A 396 -17.63 -9.25 2.13
N VAL A 397 -17.44 -10.55 1.94
CA VAL A 397 -17.91 -11.27 0.75
C VAL A 397 -19.20 -11.99 1.11
N PRO A 398 -20.37 -11.52 0.65
CA PRO A 398 -21.64 -12.19 0.90
C PRO A 398 -21.62 -13.61 0.34
N GLU A 399 -22.02 -14.60 1.16
CA GLU A 399 -22.29 -15.97 0.67
C GLU A 399 -23.67 -16.03 0.04
N THR A 400 -24.61 -15.23 0.57
CA THR A 400 -25.98 -15.05 0.08
C THR A 400 -26.40 -13.58 0.23
N ASP A 401 -27.59 -13.24 -0.23
CA ASP A 401 -28.19 -11.91 -0.01
C ASP A 401 -28.56 -11.66 1.47
N GLU A 402 -28.51 -12.68 2.34
CA GLU A 402 -28.93 -12.59 3.74
C GLU A 402 -27.79 -12.62 4.76
N TYR A 403 -26.67 -13.27 4.43
CA TYR A 403 -25.56 -13.45 5.35
C TYR A 403 -24.20 -13.59 4.63
N PHE A 404 -23.14 -13.35 5.40
CA PHE A 404 -21.76 -13.72 5.10
C PHE A 404 -21.20 -14.60 6.21
N ARG A 405 -20.01 -15.19 5.99
CA ARG A 405 -19.29 -15.92 7.04
C ARG A 405 -18.12 -15.13 7.56
N ASP A 406 -17.96 -15.11 8.88
CA ASP A 406 -16.76 -14.56 9.50
C ASP A 406 -15.55 -15.48 9.30
N ASN A 407 -14.36 -15.00 9.65
CA ASN A 407 -13.12 -15.77 9.56
C ASN A 407 -13.05 -16.95 10.57
N LYS A 408 -14.07 -17.13 11.40
CA LYS A 408 -14.25 -18.28 12.30
C LYS A 408 -15.31 -19.26 11.77
N GLY A 409 -15.85 -19.03 10.57
CA GLY A 409 -16.81 -19.92 9.92
C GLY A 409 -18.27 -19.76 10.37
N ALA A 410 -18.57 -18.79 11.23
CA ALA A 410 -19.93 -18.52 11.70
C ALA A 410 -20.71 -17.62 10.72
N LYS A 411 -22.01 -17.88 10.59
CA LYS A 411 -22.91 -17.04 9.78
C LYS A 411 -23.23 -15.74 10.52
N ILE A 412 -23.01 -14.62 9.83
CA ILE A 412 -23.34 -13.28 10.27
C ILE A 412 -24.43 -12.74 9.34
N TYR A 413 -25.64 -12.55 9.87
CA TYR A 413 -26.76 -12.02 9.10
C TYR A 413 -26.66 -10.50 8.94
N PHE A 414 -27.04 -9.98 7.77
CA PHE A 414 -27.09 -8.52 7.53
C PHE A 414 -28.20 -7.82 8.33
N ASP A 415 -29.24 -8.57 8.69
CA ASP A 415 -30.27 -8.19 9.65
C ASP A 415 -29.98 -8.87 10.99
N VAL A 416 -29.57 -8.08 11.99
CA VAL A 416 -29.20 -8.57 13.32
C VAL A 416 -30.34 -9.29 14.03
N ASN A 417 -31.61 -9.01 13.69
CA ASN A 417 -32.75 -9.69 14.30
C ASN A 417 -32.86 -11.16 13.87
N LYS A 418 -32.17 -11.56 12.79
CA LYS A 418 -32.02 -12.96 12.40
C LYS A 418 -30.90 -13.66 13.18
N GLN A 419 -30.03 -12.91 13.87
CA GLN A 419 -28.97 -13.49 14.70
C GLN A 419 -29.58 -14.08 15.99
N PRO A 420 -29.26 -15.33 16.38
CA PRO A 420 -29.75 -15.90 17.62
C PRO A 420 -29.20 -15.12 18.83
N GLU A 421 -30.02 -14.96 19.86
CA GLU A 421 -29.60 -14.34 21.12
C GLU A 421 -28.97 -15.37 22.06
N LEU A 422 -27.87 -15.00 22.73
CA LEU A 422 -27.26 -15.83 23.75
C LEU A 422 -28.07 -15.76 25.04
N VAL A 423 -28.81 -16.84 25.33
CA VAL A 423 -29.58 -16.93 26.58
C VAL A 423 -28.66 -17.28 27.75
N ILE A 424 -28.44 -16.32 28.64
CA ILE A 424 -27.67 -16.50 29.89
C ILE A 424 -28.65 -16.74 31.05
N ASN A 425 -28.72 -18.00 31.49
CA ASN A 425 -29.54 -18.42 32.63
C ASN A 425 -28.87 -18.05 33.97
N GLU A 426 -29.65 -18.00 35.06
CA GLU A 426 -29.08 -17.81 36.41
C GLU A 426 -28.02 -18.89 36.72
N GLY A 427 -26.92 -18.46 37.33
CA GLY A 427 -25.71 -19.27 37.51
C GLY A 427 -24.61 -18.88 36.52
N HIS A 428 -23.76 -19.85 36.18
CA HIS A 428 -22.56 -19.67 35.36
C HIS A 428 -22.58 -20.65 34.19
N THR A 429 -22.38 -20.16 32.98
CA THR A 429 -22.22 -21.00 31.78
C THR A 429 -20.91 -20.66 31.10
N LYS A 430 -20.12 -21.69 30.80
CA LYS A 430 -18.84 -21.54 30.12
C LYS A 430 -19.01 -21.81 28.63
N TYR A 431 -18.43 -20.94 27.80
CA TYR A 431 -18.35 -21.09 26.36
C TYR A 431 -16.91 -20.88 25.87
N LEU A 432 -16.53 -21.56 24.80
CA LEU A 432 -15.33 -21.21 24.05
C LEU A 432 -15.68 -20.09 23.05
N VAL A 433 -15.31 -18.85 23.38
CA VAL A 433 -15.56 -17.69 22.54
C VAL A 433 -14.39 -17.52 21.58
N LEU A 434 -14.70 -17.42 20.28
CA LEU A 434 -13.74 -17.34 19.19
C LEU A 434 -13.46 -15.89 18.74
N SER A 435 -14.46 -15.02 18.85
CA SER A 435 -14.35 -13.59 18.56
C SER A 435 -15.52 -12.82 19.18
N VAL A 436 -15.31 -11.52 19.42
CA VAL A 436 -16.33 -10.57 19.89
C VAL A 436 -16.32 -9.36 18.94
N GLY A 437 -17.49 -8.86 18.60
CA GLY A 437 -17.65 -7.78 17.63
C GLY A 437 -18.93 -6.97 17.85
N PHE A 438 -19.18 -6.04 16.93
CA PHE A 438 -20.42 -5.29 16.83
C PHE A 438 -20.98 -5.43 15.42
N ASP A 439 -22.31 -5.42 15.30
CA ASP A 439 -22.95 -5.16 14.01
C ASP A 439 -22.90 -3.66 13.66
N LYS A 440 -23.51 -3.30 12.53
CA LYS A 440 -23.63 -1.92 12.05
C LYS A 440 -24.46 -1.00 12.97
N ASP A 441 -25.33 -1.58 13.81
CA ASP A 441 -26.25 -0.89 14.71
C ASP A 441 -25.71 -0.90 16.16
N CYS A 442 -24.44 -1.25 16.35
CA CYS A 442 -23.73 -1.33 17.63
C CYS A 442 -24.30 -2.36 18.63
N ASN A 443 -24.92 -3.44 18.15
CA ASN A 443 -25.31 -4.58 18.97
C ASN A 443 -24.10 -5.51 19.22
N PRO A 444 -23.82 -5.89 20.48
CA PRO A 444 -22.69 -6.74 20.79
C PRO A 444 -22.92 -8.17 20.28
N LEU A 445 -21.91 -8.72 19.61
CA LEU A 445 -21.92 -10.06 19.04
C LEU A 445 -20.76 -10.89 19.60
N ALA A 446 -20.97 -12.21 19.74
CA ALA A 446 -19.90 -13.16 20.03
C ALA A 446 -20.01 -14.42 19.15
N THR A 447 -18.94 -14.78 18.46
CA THR A 447 -18.82 -16.07 17.79
C THR A 447 -18.34 -17.10 18.80
N ILE A 448 -19.13 -18.16 18.99
CA ILE A 448 -18.91 -19.23 19.96
C ILE A 448 -18.72 -20.55 19.22
N ALA A 449 -17.74 -21.34 19.68
CA ALA A 449 -17.49 -22.66 19.14
C ALA A 449 -18.72 -23.57 19.37
N SER A 450 -19.20 -24.20 18.30
CA SER A 450 -20.39 -25.06 18.35
C SER A 450 -20.34 -26.14 17.27
N GLU A 451 -21.04 -27.24 17.49
CA GLU A 451 -21.16 -28.35 16.53
C GLU A 451 -22.55 -28.33 15.86
N PRO A 452 -22.65 -28.57 14.54
CA PRO A 452 -21.58 -28.90 13.60
C PRO A 452 -20.83 -27.68 13.05
N GLU A 453 -21.30 -26.45 13.32
CA GLU A 453 -20.66 -25.22 12.88
C GLU A 453 -20.68 -24.16 13.98
N ASN A 454 -19.65 -23.31 14.00
CA ASN A 454 -19.55 -22.17 14.91
C ASN A 454 -20.75 -21.22 14.73
N LYS A 455 -21.19 -20.62 15.83
CA LYS A 455 -22.39 -19.76 15.83
C LYS A 455 -22.05 -18.39 16.38
N CYS A 456 -22.45 -17.35 15.65
CA CYS A 456 -22.46 -16.00 16.17
C CYS A 456 -23.77 -15.76 16.93
N PHE A 457 -23.68 -15.18 18.11
CA PHE A 457 -24.82 -14.82 18.94
C PHE A 457 -24.86 -13.33 19.20
N ARG A 458 -26.06 -12.76 19.22
CA ARG A 458 -26.30 -11.45 19.82
C ARG A 458 -26.22 -11.58 21.33
N LEU A 459 -25.37 -10.76 21.96
CA LEU A 459 -25.24 -10.69 23.40
C LEU A 459 -26.30 -9.74 23.99
N PRO A 460 -26.69 -9.92 25.26
CA PRO A 460 -27.49 -8.93 25.98
C PRO A 460 -26.82 -7.54 25.96
N GLU A 461 -27.60 -6.48 25.79
CA GLU A 461 -27.12 -5.09 25.75
C GLU A 461 -26.32 -4.69 26.99
N GLN A 462 -26.60 -5.31 28.15
CA GLN A 462 -25.85 -5.07 29.39
C GLN A 462 -24.39 -5.51 29.30
N LEU A 463 -24.02 -6.31 28.29
CA LEU A 463 -22.65 -6.73 28.01
C LEU A 463 -21.94 -5.86 26.97
N SER A 464 -22.59 -4.80 26.47
CA SER A 464 -21.99 -3.88 25.48
C SER A 464 -20.70 -3.24 26.00
N GLU A 465 -20.62 -2.84 27.27
CA GLU A 465 -19.40 -2.27 27.85
C GLU A 465 -18.23 -3.27 27.90
N TRP A 466 -18.53 -4.52 28.23
CA TRP A 466 -17.54 -5.59 28.18
C TRP A 466 -17.07 -5.84 26.75
N ALA A 467 -17.99 -5.92 25.78
CA ALA A 467 -17.67 -6.08 24.37
C ALA A 467 -16.81 -4.91 23.86
N MET A 468 -17.17 -3.66 24.18
CA MET A 468 -16.36 -2.47 23.86
C MET A 468 -14.95 -2.55 24.46
N THR A 469 -14.82 -3.03 25.70
CA THR A 469 -13.53 -3.15 26.38
C THR A 469 -12.62 -4.15 25.68
N VAL A 470 -13.11 -5.36 25.40
CA VAL A 470 -12.30 -6.42 24.76
C VAL A 470 -11.97 -6.08 23.31
N ILE A 471 -12.86 -5.39 22.59
CA ILE A 471 -12.61 -4.88 21.24
C ILE A 471 -11.60 -3.73 21.28
N GLY A 472 -11.68 -2.84 22.28
CA GLY A 472 -10.70 -1.79 22.52
C GLY A 472 -9.30 -2.34 22.79
N MET A 473 -9.20 -3.43 23.55
CA MET A 473 -7.94 -4.16 23.74
C MET A 473 -7.43 -4.79 22.43
N ALA A 474 -8.31 -5.44 21.67
CA ALA A 474 -7.96 -6.00 20.36
C ALA A 474 -7.50 -4.91 19.37
N LYS A 475 -8.13 -3.73 19.40
CA LYS A 475 -7.72 -2.55 18.63
C LYS A 475 -6.31 -2.09 18.95
N LEU A 476 -5.82 -2.31 20.18
CA LEU A 476 -4.44 -2.02 20.61
C LEU A 476 -3.49 -3.22 20.38
N GLY A 477 -3.94 -4.29 19.71
CA GLY A 477 -3.14 -5.48 19.43
C GLY A 477 -3.21 -6.56 20.51
N GLN A 478 -3.98 -6.35 21.58
CA GLN A 478 -4.20 -7.37 22.61
C GLN A 478 -5.41 -8.24 22.24
N ASN A 479 -5.16 -9.30 21.49
CA ASN A 479 -6.23 -10.25 21.16
C ASN A 479 -6.48 -11.23 22.32
N LEU A 480 -7.69 -11.19 22.89
CA LEU A 480 -8.10 -12.04 24.01
C LEU A 480 -8.81 -13.32 23.56
N PHE A 481 -9.05 -13.50 22.25
CA PHE A 481 -9.81 -14.65 21.72
C PHE A 481 -9.02 -15.39 20.64
N PRO A 482 -9.15 -16.73 20.55
CA PRO A 482 -10.12 -17.58 21.25
C PRO A 482 -9.76 -17.83 22.72
N SER A 483 -10.77 -17.83 23.61
CA SER A 483 -10.62 -18.10 25.06
C SER A 483 -11.87 -18.74 25.66
N GLU A 484 -11.71 -19.46 26.76
CA GLU A 484 -12.84 -19.86 27.60
C GLU A 484 -13.42 -18.64 28.32
N VAL A 485 -14.72 -18.43 28.22
CA VAL A 485 -15.43 -17.30 28.81
C VAL A 485 -16.60 -17.80 29.63
N VAL A 486 -16.72 -17.32 30.86
CA VAL A 486 -17.83 -17.62 31.76
C VAL A 486 -18.83 -16.48 31.71
N PHE A 487 -20.00 -16.76 31.16
CA PHE A 487 -21.16 -15.86 31.20
C PHE A 487 -22.02 -16.23 32.39
N SER A 488 -22.31 -15.24 33.23
CA SER A 488 -23.03 -15.46 34.47
C SER A 488 -24.21 -14.52 34.59
N ARG A 489 -25.30 -15.01 35.17
CA ARG A 489 -26.41 -14.19 35.61
C ARG A 489 -26.64 -14.45 37.10
N ILE A 490 -26.46 -13.41 37.91
CA ILE A 490 -26.61 -13.49 39.36
C ILE A 490 -27.55 -12.38 39.81
N LYS A 491 -28.69 -12.74 40.40
CA LYS A 491 -29.70 -11.79 40.89
C LYS A 491 -30.14 -10.80 39.79
N GLY A 492 -30.30 -11.30 38.56
CA GLY A 492 -30.70 -10.51 37.40
C GLY A 492 -29.63 -9.61 36.80
N ARG A 493 -28.37 -9.67 37.26
CA ARG A 493 -27.24 -8.95 36.68
C ARG A 493 -26.34 -9.88 35.88
N TYR A 494 -25.82 -9.39 34.77
CA TYR A 494 -24.91 -10.14 33.90
C TYR A 494 -23.45 -9.86 34.27
N TYR A 495 -22.63 -10.91 34.25
CA TYR A 495 -21.19 -10.86 34.48
C TYR A 495 -20.48 -11.73 33.44
N VAL A 496 -19.28 -11.31 33.02
CA VAL A 496 -18.49 -12.04 32.02
C VAL A 496 -17.03 -12.04 32.45
N ASP A 497 -16.45 -13.23 32.55
CA ASP A 497 -15.07 -13.45 32.95
C ASP A 497 -14.35 -14.25 31.86
N ILE A 498 -13.20 -13.76 31.40
CA ILE A 498 -12.29 -14.48 30.50
C ILE A 498 -11.31 -15.27 31.38
N LEU A 499 -11.17 -16.57 31.13
CA LEU A 499 -10.38 -17.49 31.96
C LEU A 499 -8.91 -17.58 31.55
#